data_AF-X1SSY9-F1
#
_entry.id   AF-X1SSY9-F1
#
_cell.length_a   1.000
_cell.length_b   1.000
_cell.length_c   1.000
_cell.angle_alpha   90.00
_cell.angle_beta   90.00
_cell.angle_gamma   90.00
#
_symmetry.space_group_name_H-M   'P 1'
#
loop_
_entity.id
_entity.type
_entity.pdbx_description
1 polymer ?
#
loop_
_entity_poly.entity_id
_entity_poly.type
_entity_poly.pdbx_seq_one_letter_code
_entity_poly.pdbx_strand_id
1 'polypeptide(L)'
;MGWFLTPSYTTLRTTKAPEVNIETDIPNYPLEFISDGYKFTRITEVKSVYWAWQFTVLNKSDKKCKITVTFKLIDDDGFTISSSVGYGEAMADSTVTIKGEGSIPISDLRRVSDRTWNIVYEKSYNSGFMPEGF
;
A
#
# COMPACT_ATOMS: atom_id res chain seq x y z
N MET A 1 39.14 23.17 9.18
CA MET A 1 37.69 23.26 8.92
C MET A 1 37.22 21.89 8.47
N GLY A 2 36.40 21.22 9.28
CA GLY A 2 35.87 19.90 8.93
C GLY A 2 34.63 19.62 9.77
N TRP A 3 33.46 19.81 9.20
CA TRP A 3 32.20 19.35 9.76
C TRP A 3 31.56 18.43 8.72
N PHE A 4 31.99 17.16 8.73
CA PHE A 4 31.24 16.10 8.07
C PHE A 4 30.02 15.80 8.96
N LEU A 5 28.84 16.20 8.52
CA LEU A 5 27.59 15.72 9.10
C LEU A 5 27.50 14.22 8.80
N THR A 6 27.71 13.38 9.80
CA THR A 6 27.44 11.95 9.70
C THR A 6 25.95 11.74 9.42
N PRO A 7 25.54 11.04 8.35
CA PRO A 7 24.15 10.67 8.17
C PRO A 7 23.75 9.73 9.32
N SER A 8 22.81 10.18 10.16
CA SER A 8 22.21 9.33 11.18
C SER A 8 21.29 8.34 10.48
N TYR A 9 21.77 7.12 10.27
CA TYR A 9 20.91 6.00 9.87
C TYR A 9 20.04 5.64 11.08
N THR A 10 18.84 6.19 11.14
CA THR A 10 17.83 5.75 12.11
C THR A 10 17.40 4.34 11.72
N THR A 11 17.67 3.41 12.62
CA THR A 11 17.35 1.99 12.54
C THR A 11 15.92 1.77 12.04
N LEU A 12 15.81 1.02 10.93
CA LEU A 12 14.55 0.54 10.38
C LEU A 12 13.90 -0.37 11.45
N ARG A 13 12.91 0.14 12.18
CA ARG A 13 12.03 -0.72 12.96
C ARG A 13 11.12 -1.44 11.96
N THR A 14 11.52 -2.64 11.54
CA THR A 14 10.58 -3.58 10.97
C THR A 14 9.68 -4.05 12.11
N THR A 15 8.66 -3.26 12.46
CA THR A 15 7.56 -3.78 13.26
C THR A 15 6.90 -4.87 12.42
N LYS A 16 7.03 -6.11 12.90
CA LYS A 16 6.21 -7.24 12.48
C LYS A 16 4.80 -6.69 12.33
N ALA A 17 4.26 -6.71 11.11
CA ALA A 17 2.97 -6.10 10.82
C ALA A 17 1.98 -6.61 11.86
N PRO A 18 1.28 -5.73 12.61
CA PRO A 18 0.12 -6.19 13.38
C PRO A 18 -0.76 -6.98 12.42
N GLU A 19 -1.35 -8.09 12.86
CA GLU A 19 -2.24 -8.91 12.03
C GLU A 19 -3.25 -7.98 11.37
N VAL A 20 -2.97 -7.62 10.11
CA VAL A 20 -3.79 -6.68 9.37
C VAL A 20 -5.02 -7.49 9.07
N ASN A 21 -6.17 -7.03 9.58
CA ASN A 21 -7.49 -7.51 9.18
C ASN A 21 -7.69 -7.20 7.69
N ILE A 22 -6.94 -7.86 6.82
CA ILE A 22 -7.30 -8.04 5.43
C ILE A 22 -8.44 -9.04 5.53
N GLU A 23 -9.68 -8.56 5.46
CA GLU A 23 -10.87 -9.41 5.38
C GLU A 23 -10.76 -10.28 4.11
N THR A 24 -10.02 -11.38 4.24
CA THR A 24 -9.82 -12.42 3.23
C THR A 24 -10.85 -13.53 3.37
N ASP A 25 -11.64 -13.52 4.44
CA ASP A 25 -12.72 -14.47 4.74
C ASP A 25 -13.97 -14.29 3.85
N ILE A 26 -13.90 -13.45 2.81
CA ILE A 26 -14.91 -13.44 1.77
C ILE A 26 -14.64 -14.68 0.90
N PRO A 27 -15.58 -15.64 0.78
CA PRO A 27 -15.39 -16.91 0.08
C PRO A 27 -15.11 -16.81 -1.44
N ASN A 28 -14.79 -15.61 -1.94
CA ASN A 28 -14.50 -15.28 -3.33
C ASN A 28 -13.43 -14.18 -3.49
N TYR A 29 -12.65 -13.85 -2.45
CA TYR A 29 -11.55 -12.87 -2.56
C TYR A 29 -10.40 -13.47 -3.38
N PRO A 30 -10.14 -13.02 -4.62
CA PRO A 30 -9.19 -13.67 -5.52
C PRO A 30 -7.75 -13.20 -5.30
N LEU A 31 -7.49 -12.33 -4.32
CA LEU A 31 -6.16 -11.77 -4.09
C LEU A 31 -5.53 -12.42 -2.86
N GLU A 32 -4.45 -13.15 -3.08
CA GLU A 32 -3.61 -13.66 -2.00
C GLU A 32 -2.58 -12.59 -1.61
N PHE A 33 -2.52 -12.26 -0.33
CA PHE A 33 -1.53 -11.35 0.21
C PHE A 33 -0.12 -11.96 0.14
N ILE A 34 0.85 -11.20 -0.38
CA ILE A 34 2.25 -11.63 -0.45
C ILE A 34 3.12 -10.81 0.52
N SER A 35 3.08 -9.49 0.41
CA SER A 35 3.90 -8.61 1.26
C SER A 35 3.45 -7.15 1.19
N ASP A 36 3.70 -6.40 2.25
CA ASP A 36 3.57 -4.94 2.27
C ASP A 36 4.82 -4.27 2.86
N GLY A 37 4.88 -2.95 2.77
CA GLY A 37 5.87 -2.16 3.46
C GLY A 37 5.74 -0.67 3.20
N TYR A 38 6.23 0.14 4.13
CA TYR A 38 6.35 1.58 3.97
C TYR A 38 7.62 2.09 4.65
N LYS A 39 8.09 3.25 4.22
CA LYS A 39 9.21 3.95 4.84
C LYS A 39 9.12 5.45 4.65
N PHE A 40 9.61 6.21 5.62
CA PHE A 40 9.94 7.62 5.45
C PHE A 40 11.26 7.74 4.68
N THR A 41 11.30 8.59 3.66
CA THR A 41 12.40 8.61 2.67
C THR A 41 13.23 9.89 2.70
N ARG A 42 12.61 11.05 2.94
CA ARG A 42 13.30 12.35 2.89
C ARG A 42 12.62 13.38 3.79
N ILE A 43 13.42 14.13 4.55
CA ILE A 43 12.99 15.37 5.20
C ILE A 43 13.41 16.53 4.28
N THR A 44 12.50 17.43 3.95
CA THR A 44 12.78 18.60 3.11
C THR A 44 13.00 19.86 3.94
N GLU A 45 13.60 20.86 3.30
CA GLU A 45 13.86 22.19 3.88
C GLU A 45 12.56 22.89 4.33
N VAL A 46 11.44 22.61 3.64
CA VAL A 46 10.10 23.08 3.99
C VAL A 46 9.46 22.29 5.13
N LYS A 47 10.26 21.52 5.89
CA LYS A 47 9.82 20.73 7.05
C LYS A 47 8.72 19.72 6.72
N SER A 48 8.77 19.12 5.53
CA SER A 48 7.91 17.99 5.17
C SER A 48 8.71 16.70 5.18
N VAL A 49 8.05 15.59 5.49
CA VAL A 49 8.60 14.25 5.48
C VAL A 49 7.90 13.46 4.40
N TYR A 50 8.66 13.02 3.40
CA TYR A 50 8.19 12.15 2.35
C TYR A 50 8.19 10.72 2.83
N TRP A 51 7.22 9.95 2.34
CA TRP A 51 7.10 8.54 2.61
C TRP A 51 6.62 7.82 1.36
N ALA A 52 7.02 6.56 1.26
CA ALA A 52 6.67 5.69 0.16
C ALA A 52 6.24 4.33 0.70
N TRP A 53 5.37 3.66 -0.03
CA TRP A 53 4.82 2.37 0.34
C TRP A 53 4.73 1.44 -0.86
N GLN A 54 4.66 0.14 -0.57
CA GLN A 54 4.40 -0.91 -1.55
C GLN A 54 3.47 -1.97 -0.97
N PHE A 55 2.68 -2.57 -1.85
CA PHE A 55 1.75 -3.64 -1.53
C PHE A 55 1.76 -4.66 -2.66
N THR A 56 1.99 -5.92 -2.34
CA THR A 56 2.16 -7.00 -3.31
C THR A 56 1.11 -8.07 -3.07
N VAL A 57 0.41 -8.44 -4.14
CA VAL A 57 -0.63 -9.48 -4.13
C VAL A 57 -0.52 -10.39 -5.34
N LEU A 58 -0.96 -11.63 -5.17
CA LEU A 58 -1.13 -12.62 -6.22
C LEU A 58 -2.62 -12.74 -6.58
N ASN A 59 -2.95 -12.61 -7.86
CA ASN A 59 -4.30 -12.85 -8.34
C ASN A 59 -4.52 -14.34 -8.61
N LYS A 60 -5.25 -15.01 -7.73
CA LYS A 60 -5.66 -16.42 -7.85
C LYS A 60 -6.89 -16.65 -8.73
N SER A 61 -7.51 -15.60 -9.28
CA SER A 61 -8.60 -15.80 -10.24
C SER A 61 -8.10 -16.18 -11.62
N ASP A 62 -9.01 -16.75 -12.41
CA ASP A 62 -8.83 -17.04 -13.83
C ASP A 62 -9.00 -15.79 -14.73
N LYS A 63 -9.23 -14.61 -14.13
CA LYS A 63 -9.46 -13.34 -14.83
C LYS A 63 -8.43 -12.31 -14.43
N LYS A 64 -8.33 -11.21 -15.19
CA LYS A 64 -7.56 -10.05 -14.77
C LYS A 64 -8.31 -9.29 -13.66
N CYS A 65 -7.58 -8.85 -12.65
CA CYS A 65 -8.06 -8.00 -11.57
C CYS A 65 -7.43 -6.61 -11.66
N LYS A 66 -8.27 -5.57 -11.65
CA LYS A 66 -7.87 -4.19 -11.39
C LYS A 66 -7.94 -3.96 -9.88
N ILE A 67 -6.88 -3.45 -9.30
CA ILE A 67 -6.70 -3.38 -7.85
C ILE A 67 -6.37 -1.94 -7.47
N THR A 68 -7.09 -1.41 -6.50
CA THR A 68 -6.89 -0.10 -5.91
C THR A 68 -6.51 -0.29 -4.45
N VAL A 69 -5.34 0.22 -4.07
CA VAL A 69 -4.83 0.16 -2.70
C VAL A 69 -4.79 1.57 -2.14
N THR A 70 -5.53 1.79 -1.05
CA THR A 70 -5.47 3.02 -0.26
C THR A 70 -4.66 2.74 1.00
N PHE A 71 -3.48 3.34 1.09
CA PHE A 71 -2.66 3.31 2.29
C PHE A 71 -2.89 4.55 3.14
N LYS A 72 -2.94 4.36 4.46
CA LYS A 72 -3.10 5.45 5.43
C LYS A 72 -2.08 5.34 6.56
N LEU A 73 -1.50 6.47 6.93
CA LEU A 73 -0.80 6.66 8.20
C LEU A 73 -1.80 7.19 9.23
N ILE A 74 -1.87 6.58 10.41
CA ILE A 74 -2.81 6.94 11.47
C ILE A 74 -2.08 7.27 12.78
N ASP A 75 -2.74 8.04 13.64
CA ASP A 75 -2.32 8.23 15.04
C ASP A 75 -2.93 7.17 15.97
N ASP A 76 -2.60 7.28 17.27
CA ASP A 76 -3.02 6.34 18.31
C ASP A 76 -4.55 6.27 18.48
N ASP A 77 -5.26 7.34 18.10
CA ASP A 77 -6.71 7.43 18.16
C ASP A 77 -7.38 6.92 16.86
N GLY A 78 -6.58 6.46 15.89
CA GLY A 78 -7.04 5.99 14.58
C GLY A 78 -7.34 7.12 13.58
N PHE A 79 -6.99 8.37 13.89
CA PHE A 79 -7.18 9.49 12.97
C PHE A 79 -6.19 9.40 11.81
N THR A 80 -6.67 9.63 10.58
CA THR A 80 -5.82 9.61 9.39
C THR A 80 -4.97 10.87 9.31
N ILE A 81 -3.66 10.73 9.52
CA ILE A 81 -2.67 11.80 9.34
C ILE A 81 -2.41 12.05 7.86
N SER A 82 -2.29 10.96 7.09
CA SER A 82 -1.98 11.03 5.66
C SER A 82 -2.46 9.79 4.94
N SER A 83 -2.74 9.93 3.65
CA SER A 83 -3.16 8.81 2.82
C SER A 83 -2.63 8.95 1.41
N SER A 84 -2.42 7.82 0.76
CA SER A 84 -2.00 7.74 -0.65
C SER A 84 -2.67 6.55 -1.30
N VAL A 85 -2.98 6.67 -2.59
CA VAL A 85 -3.66 5.65 -3.38
C VAL A 85 -2.75 5.18 -4.50
N GLY A 86 -2.68 3.88 -4.70
CA GLY A 86 -1.97 3.25 -5.80
C GLY A 86 -2.87 2.28 -6.54
N TYR A 87 -2.58 2.09 -7.81
CA TYR A 87 -3.35 1.24 -8.72
C TYR A 87 -2.46 0.18 -9.34
N GLY A 88 -3.01 -1.00 -9.60
CA GLY A 88 -2.33 -2.04 -10.35
C GLY A 88 -3.31 -2.97 -11.05
N GLU A 89 -2.80 -3.67 -12.06
CA GLU A 89 -3.53 -4.75 -12.71
C GLU A 89 -2.72 -6.04 -12.56
N ALA A 90 -3.39 -7.12 -12.13
CA ALA A 90 -2.82 -8.46 -12.09
C ALA A 90 -3.59 -9.33 -13.08
N MET A 91 -2.89 -9.91 -14.05
CA MET A 91 -3.44 -11.00 -14.89
C MET A 91 -3.74 -12.23 -14.03
N ALA A 92 -4.47 -13.20 -14.60
CA ALA A 92 -4.73 -14.47 -13.95
C ALA A 92 -3.43 -15.16 -13.51
N ASP A 93 -3.41 -15.66 -12.28
CA ASP A 93 -2.25 -16.32 -11.64
C ASP A 93 -0.95 -15.50 -11.66
N SER A 94 -1.06 -14.17 -11.68
CA SER A 94 0.09 -13.26 -11.70
C SER A 94 0.18 -12.40 -10.44
N THR A 95 1.40 -12.07 -10.06
CA THR A 95 1.69 -11.12 -8.98
C THR A 95 1.77 -9.70 -9.52
N VAL A 96 1.23 -8.74 -8.75
CA VAL A 96 1.44 -7.31 -8.98
C VAL A 96 1.98 -6.64 -7.72
N THR A 97 2.89 -5.69 -7.90
CA THR A 97 3.34 -4.79 -6.82
C THR A 97 2.83 -3.39 -7.11
N ILE A 98 1.98 -2.89 -6.22
CA ILE A 98 1.39 -1.56 -6.27
C ILE A 98 2.18 -0.67 -5.32
N LYS A 99 2.47 0.55 -5.75
CA LYS A 99 3.25 1.51 -4.98
C LYS A 99 2.52 2.83 -4.91
N GLY A 100 2.85 3.60 -3.89
CA GLY A 100 2.46 4.99 -3.81
C GLY A 100 3.38 5.75 -2.87
N GLU A 101 3.15 7.05 -2.82
CA GLU A 101 3.94 7.97 -2.02
C GLU A 101 3.05 9.11 -1.52
N GLY A 102 3.55 9.80 -0.51
CA GLY A 102 2.91 10.96 0.08
C GLY A 102 3.89 11.81 0.86
N SER A 103 3.37 12.88 1.43
CA SER A 103 4.14 13.73 2.33
C SER A 103 3.28 14.19 3.50
N ILE A 104 3.92 14.45 4.62
CA ILE A 104 3.32 15.04 5.82
C ILE A 104 4.19 16.15 6.36
N PRO A 105 3.64 17.14 7.07
CA PRO A 105 4.43 18.04 7.89
C PRO A 105 5.25 17.26 8.94
N ILE A 106 6.49 17.69 9.20
CA ILE A 106 7.35 17.06 10.22
C ILE A 106 6.73 17.13 11.62
N SER A 107 5.88 18.12 11.88
CA SER A 107 5.13 18.27 13.14
C SER A 107 4.14 17.12 13.38
N ASP A 108 3.66 16.50 12.30
CA ASP A 108 2.72 15.37 12.35
C ASP A 108 3.45 14.02 12.36
N LEU A 109 4.73 13.96 11.97
CA LEU A 109 5.51 12.71 12.00
C LEU A 109 5.48 12.04 13.37
N ARG A 110 5.60 12.83 14.45
CA ARG A 110 5.55 12.32 15.83
C ARG A 110 4.20 11.73 16.24
N ARG A 111 3.13 12.05 15.51
CA ARG A 111 1.78 11.54 15.76
C ARG A 111 1.56 10.21 15.07
N VAL A 112 2.35 9.88 14.04
CA VAL A 112 2.22 8.61 13.33
C VAL A 112 2.62 7.48 14.25
N SER A 113 1.66 6.64 14.61
CA SER A 113 1.90 5.48 15.47
C SER A 113 1.55 4.17 14.78
N ASP A 114 0.64 4.18 13.81
CA ASP A 114 0.27 2.98 13.05
C ASP A 114 -0.09 3.28 11.59
N ARG A 115 -0.51 2.24 10.86
CA ARG A 115 -0.88 2.27 9.44
C ARG A 115 -2.07 1.37 9.16
N THR A 116 -2.81 1.68 8.10
CA THR A 116 -3.88 0.80 7.61
C THR A 116 -3.94 0.78 6.09
N TRP A 117 -4.44 -0.32 5.55
CA TRP A 117 -4.60 -0.59 4.13
C TRP A 117 -6.08 -0.83 3.84
N ASN A 118 -6.61 -0.20 2.80
CA ASN A 118 -7.92 -0.56 2.23
C ASN A 118 -7.72 -0.97 0.77
N ILE A 119 -8.09 -2.21 0.45
CA ILE A 119 -7.88 -2.81 -0.87
C ILE A 119 -9.24 -3.10 -1.51
N VAL A 120 -9.49 -2.47 -2.65
CA VAL A 120 -10.67 -2.69 -3.50
C VAL A 120 -10.21 -3.29 -4.82
N TYR A 121 -11.00 -4.20 -5.39
CA TYR A 121 -10.69 -4.79 -6.70
C TYR A 121 -11.93 -4.95 -7.58
N GLU A 122 -11.70 -4.97 -8.89
CA GLU A 122 -12.69 -5.24 -9.93
C GLU A 122 -12.14 -6.32 -10.87
N LYS A 123 -12.93 -7.37 -11.13
CA LYS A 123 -12.60 -8.38 -12.15
C LYS A 123 -12.98 -7.82 -13.54
N SER A 124 -12.05 -7.83 -14.49
CA SER A 124 -12.42 -7.47 -15.86
C SER A 124 -13.09 -8.66 -16.55
N TYR A 125 -14.38 -8.53 -16.84
CA TYR A 125 -15.06 -9.42 -17.77
C TYR A 125 -14.72 -8.97 -19.18
N ASN A 126 -14.11 -9.85 -19.99
CA ASN A 126 -14.15 -9.63 -21.43
C ASN A 126 -15.63 -9.67 -21.82
N SER A 127 -16.16 -8.57 -22.34
CA SER A 127 -17.45 -8.55 -23.03
C SER A 127 -17.29 -9.35 -24.34
N GLY A 128 -17.21 -10.67 -24.20
CA GLY A 128 -17.34 -11.62 -25.29
C GLY A 128 -18.82 -11.80 -25.52
N PHE A 129 -19.34 -11.17 -26.57
CA PHE A 129 -20.61 -11.55 -27.16
C PHE A 129 -20.56 -13.06 -27.43
N MET A 130 -21.33 -13.85 -26.69
CA MET A 130 -21.70 -15.19 -27.13
C MET A 130 -22.95 -15.01 -27.99
N PRO A 131 -22.89 -15.12 -29.33
CA PRO A 131 -24.11 -15.32 -30.09
C PRO A 131 -24.68 -16.67 -29.64
N GLU A 132 -25.83 -16.65 -28.98
CA GLU A 132 -26.60 -17.87 -28.75
C GLU A 132 -26.99 -18.44 -30.12
N GLY A 133 -26.48 -19.64 -30.39
CA GLY A 133 -26.79 -20.41 -31.57
C GLY A 133 -26.03 -21.72 -31.51
N PHE A 134 -26.59 -22.71 -30.83
CA PHE A 134 -26.85 -24.07 -31.34
C PHE A 134 -27.61 -24.88 -30.29
#